data_AF-A0A644YXH2-F1
#
_entry.id   AF-A0A644YXH2-F1
#
_cell.length_a   1.000
_cell.length_b   1.000
_cell.length_c   1.000
_cell.angle_alpha   90.00
_cell.angle_beta   90.00
_cell.angle_gamma   90.00
#
_symmetry.space_group_name_H-M   'P 1'
#
loop_
_entity.id
_entity.type
_entity.pdbx_description
1 polymer ?
#
loop_
_entity_poly.entity_id
_entity_poly.type
_entity_poly.pdbx_seq_one_letter_code
_entity_poly.pdbx_strand_id
1 'polypeptide(L)' 'MEEELTGLEARIFQHEVDHLDGILFVDRLSGLQKRLIQGKLNKIKKKRR' A
#
# COMPACT_ATOMS: atom_id res chain seq x y z
N MET A 1 -12.16 -10.94 23.27
CA MET A 1 -12.73 -9.60 23.08
C MET A 1 -12.41 -9.24 21.65
N GLU A 2 -13.43 -9.00 20.84
CA GLU A 2 -13.27 -8.57 19.45
C GLU A 2 -13.37 -7.04 19.43
N GLU A 3 -12.54 -6.39 18.64
CA GLU A 3 -12.49 -4.93 18.50
C GLU A 3 -12.82 -4.56 17.06
N GLU A 4 -13.87 -3.77 16.87
CA GLU A 4 -14.27 -3.26 15.56
C GLU A 4 -13.63 -1.89 15.33
N LEU A 5 -12.66 -1.83 14.42
CA LEU A 5 -12.04 -0.58 14.00
C LEU A 5 -12.80 0.00 12.80
N THR A 6 -12.90 1.34 12.75
CA THR A 6 -13.49 2.05 11.60
C THR A 6 -12.61 3.22 11.15
N GLY A 7 -12.93 3.80 10.00
CA GLY A 7 -12.27 5.01 9.50
C GLY A 7 -10.77 4.84 9.26
N LEU A 8 -9.98 5.78 9.78
CA LEU A 8 -8.53 5.82 9.56
C LEU A 8 -7.80 4.71 10.32
N GLU A 9 -8.23 4.40 11.54
CA GLU A 9 -7.62 3.36 12.39
C GLU A 9 -7.72 1.99 11.71
N ALA A 10 -8.90 1.66 11.19
CA ALA A 10 -9.10 0.43 10.42
C ALA A 10 -8.16 0.34 9.22
N ARG A 11 -7.91 1.46 8.53
CA ARG A 11 -7.05 1.51 7.35
C ARG A 11 -5.57 1.33 7.71
N ILE A 12 -5.12 1.97 8.78
CA ILE A 12 -3.75 1.81 9.28
C ILE A 12 -3.55 0.36 9.71
N PHE A 13 -4.47 -0.18 10.52
CA PHE A 13 -4.37 -1.55 10.99
C PHE A 13 -4.30 -2.55 9.82
N GLN A 14 -5.19 -2.44 8.83
CA GLN A 14 -5.15 -3.29 7.64
C GLN A 14 -3.84 -3.13 6.85
N HIS A 15 -3.29 -1.91 6.76
CA HIS A 15 -2.02 -1.67 6.09
C HIS A 15 -0.84 -2.38 6.78
N GLU A 16 -0.80 -2.32 8.11
CA GLU A 16 0.26 -3.00 8.87
C GLU A 16 0.12 -4.53 8.80
N VAL A 17 -1.11 -5.04 8.81
CA VAL A 17 -1.38 -6.48 8.60
C VAL A 17 -0.93 -6.93 7.22
N ASP A 18 -1.23 -6.17 6.16
CA ASP A 18 -0.77 -6.48 4.80
C ASP A 18 0.76 -6.64 4.72
N HIS A 19 1.52 -5.82 5.46
CA HIS A 19 2.99 -5.93 5.49
C HIS A 19 3.47 -7.23 6.13
N LEU A 20 2.74 -7.82 7.08
CA LEU A 20 3.09 -9.11 7.67
C LEU A 20 3.01 -10.24 6.64
N ASP A 21 2.11 -10.10 5.67
CA ASP A 21 1.96 -11.01 4.53
C ASP A 21 2.82 -10.62 3.33
N GLY A 22 3.65 -9.58 3.46
CA GLY A 22 4.50 -9.06 2.38
C GLY A 22 3.74 -8.34 1.27
N ILE A 23 2.49 -7.95 1.51
CA ILE A 23 1.64 -7.21 0.56
C ILE A 23 1.86 -5.72 0.76
N LEU A 24 2.18 -5.00 -0.32
CA LEU A 24 2.27 -3.54 -0.29
C LEU A 24 0.97 -2.91 -0.78
N PHE A 25 0.71 -1.66 -0.38
CA PHE A 25 -0.48 -0.94 -0.83
C PHE A 25 -0.58 -0.85 -2.37
N VAL A 26 0.57 -0.83 -3.07
CA VAL A 26 0.63 -0.80 -4.53
C VAL A 26 0.08 -2.07 -5.15
N ASP A 27 0.13 -3.20 -4.46
CA ASP A 27 -0.36 -4.49 -4.96
C ASP A 27 -1.89 -4.51 -5.02
N ARG A 28 -2.56 -3.80 -4.10
CA ARG A 28 -4.02 -3.61 -4.06
C ARG A 28 -4.56 -2.59 -5.07
N LEU A 29 -3.70 -1.87 -5.80
CA LEU A 29 -4.14 -0.93 -6.83
C LEU A 29 -4.64 -1.63 -8.09
N SER A 30 -5.64 -1.04 -8.75
CA SER A 30 -6.09 -1.50 -10.06
C SER A 30 -5.01 -1.32 -11.13
N GLY A 31 -5.12 -2.04 -12.26
CA GLY A 31 -4.15 -1.97 -13.35
C GLY A 31 -3.92 -0.55 -13.89
N LEU A 32 -4.99 0.25 -13.98
CA LEU A 32 -4.89 1.66 -14.40
C LEU A 32 -4.12 2.50 -13.38
N GLN A 33 -4.45 2.37 -12.09
CA GLN A 33 -3.78 3.12 -11.02
C GLN A 33 -2.29 2.76 -10.91
N LYS A 34 -1.93 1.47 -11.05
CA LYS A 34 -0.54 1.01 -11.10
C LYS A 34 0.24 1.71 -12.22
N ARG A 35 -0.34 1.77 -13.43
CA ARG A 35 0.28 2.47 -14.58
C ARG A 35 0.52 3.96 -14.31
N LEU A 36 -0.44 4.64 -13.68
CA LEU A 36 -0.33 6.07 -13.35
C LEU A 36 0.80 6.35 -12.34
N ILE A 37 1.02 5.47 -11.36
CA ILE A 37 2.07 5.68 -10.34
C ILE A 37 3.44 5.14 -10.74
N GLN A 38 3.52 4.24 -11.73
CA GLN A 38 4.77 3.57 -12.14
C GLN A 38 5.88 4.56 -12.48
N GLY A 39 5.55 5.67 -13.15
CA GLY A 39 6.51 6.71 -13.49
C GLY A 39 7.16 7.36 -12.25
N LYS A 40 6.37 7.58 -11.18
CA LYS A 40 6.88 8.10 -9.91
C LYS A 40 7.76 7.06 -9.20
N LEU A 41 7.31 5.80 -9.15
CA LEU A 41 8.07 4.69 -8.56
C LEU A 41 9.44 4.49 -9.23
N ASN A 42 9.48 4.54 -10.57
CA ASN A 42 10.72 4.41 -11.33
C ASN A 42 11.72 5.54 -11.00
N LYS A 43 11.24 6.78 -10.85
CA LYS A 43 12.08 7.91 -10.43
C LYS A 43 12.66 7.72 -9.04
N ILE A 44 11.86 7.23 -8.08
CA ILE A 44 12.31 6.94 -6.71
C ILE A 44 13.38 5.83 -6.73
N LYS A 45 13.16 4.76 -7.50
CA LYS A 45 14.12 3.65 -7.64
C LYS A 45 15.45 4.11 -8.23
N LYS A 46 15.42 5.02 -9.22
CA LYS A 46 16.63 5.58 -9.83
C LYS A 46 17.40 6.51 -8.87
N LYS A 47 16.72 7.26 -8.01
CA LYS A 47 17.34 8.20 -7.05
C LYS A 47 18.11 7.50 -5.92
N ARG A 48 17.84 6.22 -5.65
CA ARG A 48 18.51 5.44 -4.59
C ARG A 48 19.76 4.67 -5.09
N ARG A 49 20.19 4.90 -6.34
CA ARG A 49 21.43 4.34 -6.92
C ARG A 49 22.44 5.45 -7.17
#